data_AF-A0A223ELK9-F1
#
_entry.id   AF-A0A223ELK9-F1
#
_cell.length_a   1.000
_cell.length_b   1.000
_cell.length_c   1.000
_cell.angle_alpha   90.00
_cell.angle_beta   90.00
_cell.angle_gamma   90.00
#
_symmetry.space_group_name_H-M   'P 1'
#
loop_
_entity.id
_entity.type
_entity.pdbx_description
1 polymer ?
#
loop_
_entity_poly.entity_id
_entity_poly.type
_entity_poly.pdbx_seq_one_letter_code
_entity_poly.pdbx_strand_id
1 'polypeptide(L)' 'MDVIVREWIVKSLLSYINFEEQMVIMATHEIQNIIDEVILINDGEIISKEDVEDLRESSGKSMVDWLMGHHS' A
#
# COMPACT_ATOMS: atom_id res chain seq x y z
N MET A 1 0.46 -14.12 8.87
CA MET A 1 -0.15 -12.80 9.11
C MET A 1 -1.62 -12.92 9.44
N ASP A 2 -2.06 -12.13 10.40
CA ASP A 2 -3.39 -12.14 10.99
C ASP A 2 -4.46 -11.58 10.03
N VAL A 3 -5.66 -12.17 10.03
CA VAL A 3 -6.78 -11.79 9.14
C VAL A 3 -7.15 -10.32 9.28
N ILE A 4 -6.99 -9.78 10.49
CA ILE A 4 -7.32 -8.39 10.85
C ILE A 4 -6.38 -7.39 10.16
N VAL A 5 -5.10 -7.75 10.01
CA VAL A 5 -4.10 -6.86 9.39
C VAL A 5 -4.40 -6.64 7.92
N ARG A 6 -4.83 -7.70 7.22
CA ARG A 6 -5.26 -7.63 5.83
C ARG A 6 -6.42 -6.68 5.64
N GLU A 7 -7.47 -6.81 6.44
CA GLU A 7 -8.64 -5.92 6.31
C GLU A 7 -8.25 -4.46 6.51
N TRP A 8 -7.36 -4.19 7.46
CA TRP A 8 -6.93 -2.84 7.75
C TRP A 8 -6.12 -2.24 6.60
N ILE A 9 -5.19 -3.00 5.99
CA ILE A 9 -4.40 -2.56 4.82
C ILE A 9 -5.32 -2.24 3.65
N VAL A 10 -6.24 -3.15 3.31
CA VAL A 10 -7.17 -2.94 2.19
C VAL A 10 -8.09 -1.74 2.45
N LYS A 11 -8.70 -1.64 3.63
CA LYS A 11 -9.56 -0.48 3.97
C LYS A 11 -8.80 0.84 3.93
N SER A 12 -7.56 0.83 4.41
CA SER A 12 -6.68 2.00 4.40
C SER A 12 -6.27 2.41 2.99
N LEU A 13 -6.00 1.49 2.07
CA LEU A 13 -5.76 1.85 0.67
C LEU A 13 -7.00 2.47 0.05
N LEU A 14 -8.14 1.77 0.16
CA LEU A 14 -9.38 2.19 -0.50
C LEU A 14 -9.93 3.53 0.02
N SER A 15 -9.62 3.93 1.26
CA SER A 15 -10.11 5.19 1.83
C SER A 15 -9.39 6.44 1.33
N TYR A 16 -8.23 6.31 0.69
CA TYR A 16 -7.39 7.45 0.26
C TYR A 16 -7.13 7.49 -1.24
N ILE A 17 -7.76 6.60 -2.00
CA ILE A 17 -7.57 6.48 -3.45
C ILE A 17 -8.73 7.17 -4.16
N ASN A 18 -8.40 8.14 -5.01
CA ASN A 18 -9.36 8.69 -5.95
C ASN A 18 -9.43 7.76 -7.17
N PHE A 19 -10.44 6.90 -7.23
CA PHE A 19 -10.59 5.92 -8.32
C PHE A 19 -10.80 6.55 -9.71
N GLU A 20 -11.10 7.85 -9.80
CA GLU A 20 -11.19 8.55 -11.09
C GLU A 20 -9.80 8.91 -11.65
N GLU A 21 -8.79 9.05 -10.80
CA GLU A 21 -7.45 9.53 -11.16
C GLU A 21 -6.37 8.47 -10.93
N GLN A 22 -6.67 7.43 -10.15
CA GLN A 22 -5.68 6.48 -9.66
C GLN A 22 -6.14 5.04 -9.88
N MET A 23 -5.20 4.19 -10.28
CA MET A 23 -5.41 2.76 -10.49
C MET A 23 -4.67 1.96 -9.42
N VAL A 24 -5.35 0.93 -8.89
CA VAL A 24 -4.78 -0.01 -7.92
C VAL A 24 -4.71 -1.39 -8.56
N ILE A 25 -3.52 -1.97 -8.57
CA ILE A 25 -3.31 -3.37 -8.98
C ILE A 25 -2.84 -4.13 -7.74
N MET A 26 -3.55 -5.19 -7.39
CA MET A 26 -3.22 -6.03 -6.24
C MET A 26 -3.00 -7.47 -6.72
N ALA A 27 -1.86 -8.04 -6.37
CA ALA A 27 -1.56 -9.45 -6.58
C ALA A 27 -1.18 -10.07 -5.23
N THR A 28 -1.74 -11.24 -4.92
CA THR A 28 -1.44 -12.01 -3.70
C THR A 28 -1.15 -13.44 -4.11
N HIS A 29 -0.15 -14.08 -3.51
CA HIS A 29 0.12 -15.50 -3.72
C HIS A 29 -0.76 -16.33 -2.77
N GLU A 30 -1.60 -17.22 -3.30
CA GLU A 30 -2.69 -17.90 -2.57
C GLU A 30 -2.24 -18.72 -1.33
N ILE A 31 -0.94 -18.97 -1.17
CA ILE A 31 -0.39 -19.84 -0.10
C ILE A 31 0.08 -19.04 1.13
N GLN A 32 0.38 -17.74 0.99
CA GLN A 32 0.67 -16.81 2.09
C GLN A 32 0.10 -15.44 1.72
N ASN A 33 -1.10 -15.15 2.24
CA ASN A 33 -1.91 -13.96 1.95
C ASN A 33 -1.34 -12.70 2.61
N ILE A 34 -0.13 -12.31 2.22
CA ILE A 34 0.55 -11.10 2.68
C ILE A 34 0.71 -10.20 1.46
N ILE A 35 0.39 -8.92 1.62
CA ILE A 35 0.87 -7.92 0.67
C ILE A 35 2.30 -7.66 1.10
N ASP A 36 3.24 -8.18 0.32
CA ASP A 36 4.67 -8.08 0.67
C ASP A 36 5.24 -6.71 0.28
N GLU A 37 4.71 -6.11 -0.80
CA GLU A 37 5.32 -4.94 -1.42
C GLU A 37 4.27 -3.95 -1.95
N VAL A 38 4.57 -2.66 -1.84
CA VAL A 38 3.77 -1.57 -2.42
C VAL A 38 4.65 -0.75 -3.36
N ILE A 39 4.14 -0.48 -4.56
CA ILE A 39 4.81 0.32 -5.58
C ILE A 39 3.89 1.47 -5.98
N LEU A 40 4.37 2.69 -5.89
CA LEU A 40 3.69 3.88 -6.39
C LEU A 40 4.25 4.23 -7.76
N ILE A 41 3.35 4.32 -8.75
CA ILE A 41 3.67 4.71 -10.12
C ILE A 41 2.89 5.98 -10.45
N ASN A 42 3.58 6.98 -10.98
CA ASN A 42 2.98 8.19 -11.52
C ASN A 42 3.58 8.49 -12.90
N ASP A 43 2.74 8.81 -13.88
CA ASP A 43 3.14 9.11 -15.27
C ASP A 43 4.10 8.07 -15.90
N GLY A 44 3.95 6.80 -15.52
CA GLY A 44 4.78 5.70 -16.02
C GLY A 44 6.13 5.52 -15.31
N GLU A 45 6.43 6.32 -14.29
CA GLU A 45 7.63 6.23 -13.47
C GLU A 45 7.34 5.69 -12.08
N ILE A 46 8.25 4.87 -11.54
CA ILE A 46 8.17 4.38 -10.16
C ILE A 46 8.63 5.51 -9.24
N ILE A 47 7.70 6.09 -8.49
CA ILE A 47 7.96 7.17 -7.54
C ILE A 47 8.45 6.62 -6.20
N SER A 48 7.93 5.45 -5.80
CA SER A 48 8.33 4.81 -4.56
C SER A 48 8.03 3.31 -4.58
N LYS A 49 8.80 2.56 -3.79
CA LYS A 49 8.73 1.11 -3.69
C LYS A 49 9.17 0.69 -2.29
N GLU A 50 8.27 0.07 -1.52
CA GLU A 50 8.52 -0.28 -0.11
C GLU A 50 7.96 -1.66 0.24
N ASP A 51 8.62 -2.35 1.17
CA ASP A 51 8.09 -3.54 1.83
C ASP A 51 7.04 -3.12 2.87
N VAL A 52 5.91 -3.84 2.93
CA VAL A 52 4.81 -3.53 3.83
C VAL A 52 5.18 -3.78 5.29
N GLU A 53 6.04 -4.76 5.58
CA GLU A 53 6.58 -4.99 6.93
C GLU A 53 7.47 -3.82 7.36
N ASP A 54 8.35 -3.35 6.47
CA ASP A 54 9.23 -2.21 6.74
C ASP A 54 8.46 -0.92 6.97
N LEU A 55 7.38 -0.65 6.21
CA LEU A 55 6.50 0.49 6.45
C LEU A 55 5.97 0.50 7.89
N ARG A 56 5.65 -0.67 8.46
CA ARG A 56 5.11 -0.79 9.82
C ARG A 56 6.19 -0.69 10.89
N GLU A 57 7.35 -1.32 10.69
CA GLU A 57 8.42 -1.39 11.69
C GLU A 57 9.30 -0.14 11.75
N SER A 58 9.64 0.44 10.59
CA SER A 58 10.67 1.47 10.50
C SER A 58 10.20 2.89 10.83
N SER A 59 8.90 3.15 10.73
CA SER A 59 8.41 4.53 10.65
C SER A 59 7.36 4.93 11.68
N GLY A 60 6.67 3.97 12.32
CA GLY A 60 5.45 4.26 13.10
C GLY A 60 4.35 4.96 12.28
N LYS A 61 4.57 5.13 10.97
CA LYS A 61 3.66 5.74 10.01
C LYS A 61 2.82 4.64 9.40
N SER A 62 1.55 4.91 9.26
CA SER A 62 0.66 4.04 8.50
C SER A 62 0.99 4.13 7.02
N MET A 63 0.63 3.10 6.24
CA MET A 63 0.70 3.14 4.76
C MET A 63 -0.03 4.35 4.17
N VAL A 64 -1.05 4.85 4.87
CA VAL A 64 -1.78 6.07 4.55
C VAL A 64 -0.87 7.30 4.66
N ASP A 65 -0.10 7.42 5.74
CA ASP A 65 0.85 8.52 5.93
C ASP A 65 1.96 8.49 4.87
N TRP A 66 2.39 7.29 4.46
CA TRP A 66 3.34 7.12 3.36
C TRP A 66 2.74 7.59 2.03
N LEU A 67 1.49 7.22 1.73
CA LEU A 67 0.80 7.62 0.50
C LEU A 67 0.60 9.15 0.46
N MET A 68 0.18 9.75 1.59
CA MET A 68 0.01 11.19 1.71
C MET A 68 1.33 11.96 1.52
N GLY A 69 2.47 11.38 1.90
CA GLY A 69 3.78 11.98 1.68
C GLY A 69 4.19 12.09 0.20
N HIS A 70 3.54 11.34 -0.69
CA HIS A 70 3.84 11.30 -2.12
C HIS A 70 2.70 11.85 -3.01
N HIS A 71 1.56 12.21 -2.40
CA HIS A 71 0.47 12.95 -3.05
C HIS A 71 0.81 14.44 -2.98
N SER A 72 1.29 15.03 -4.07
CA SER A 72 1.56 16.47 -4.23
C SER A 72 0.95 17.00 -5.51
#